data_AF-A0A0C9YYY6-F1
#
_entry.id   AF-A0A0C9YYY6-F1
#
_cell.length_a   1.000
_cell.length_b   1.000
_cell.length_c   1.000
_cell.angle_alpha   90.00
_cell.angle_beta   90.00
_cell.angle_gamma   90.00
#
_symmetry.space_group_name_H-M   'P 1'
#
loop_
_entity.id
_entity.type
_entity.pdbx_description
1 polymer ?
#
loop_
_entity_poly.entity_id
_entity_poly.type
_entity_poly.pdbx_seq_one_letter_code
_entity_poly.pdbx_strand_id
1 'polypeptide(L)'
;MDHIRFMLQLTPFANMHAVDDYAHVLADLVECWKWDIDAYRAYLNPNIRADNTYIVLCALVFLIMAEWMYLRYSGLTSEELKERIYAIGRRTFAILAVIPRLGVIIIRNVEIVVIADSPALACGLIVASMFPSLIFPLILSGTQQLQEWIANRRRPRRAPEHNGVEGRRRL
;
A
#
# COMPACT_ATOMS: atom_id res chain seq x y z
N MET A 1 16.46 17.51 8.61
CA MET A 1 16.11 17.83 7.19
C MET A 1 15.67 16.55 6.46
N ASP A 2 15.14 15.57 7.19
CA ASP A 2 15.18 14.15 6.78
C ASP A 2 13.82 13.58 6.36
N HIS A 3 12.71 14.19 6.79
CA HIS A 3 11.36 13.76 6.41
C HIS A 3 11.06 13.93 4.92
N ILE A 4 11.67 14.94 4.28
CA ILE A 4 11.46 15.22 2.85
C ILE A 4 12.19 14.18 1.98
N ARG A 5 13.34 13.67 2.44
CA ARG A 5 14.10 12.63 1.75
C ARG A 5 13.35 11.29 1.75
N PHE A 6 12.69 10.98 2.87
CA PHE A 6 11.87 9.78 2.99
C PHE A 6 10.63 9.84 2.08
N MET A 7 9.94 10.99 2.01
CA MET A 7 8.83 11.17 1.06
C MET A 7 9.27 11.09 -0.41
N LEU A 8 10.47 11.61 -0.73
CA LEU A 8 11.04 11.51 -2.07
C LEU A 8 11.46 10.07 -2.44
N GLN A 9 11.83 9.22 -1.47
CA GLN A 9 12.17 7.80 -1.70
C GLN A 9 10.95 6.91 -1.96
N LEU A 10 9.78 7.31 -1.44
CA LEU A 10 8.52 6.57 -1.62
C LEU A 10 7.84 6.84 -2.97
N THR A 11 8.44 7.70 -3.79
CA THR A 11 7.89 8.12 -5.09
C THR A 11 8.95 7.94 -6.17
N PRO A 12 8.55 7.79 -7.44
CA PRO A 12 9.51 7.68 -8.56
C PRO A 12 10.48 8.87 -8.67
N PHE A 13 10.21 9.96 -7.94
CA PHE A 13 11.09 11.11 -7.74
C PHE A 13 12.43 10.81 -7.07
N ALA A 14 12.59 9.67 -6.38
CA ALA A 14 13.87 9.24 -5.85
C ALA A 14 14.97 9.20 -6.92
N ASN A 15 14.58 8.82 -8.16
CA ASN A 15 15.47 8.71 -9.30
C ASN A 15 15.58 9.98 -10.15
N MET A 16 14.82 11.03 -9.85
CA MET A 16 14.87 12.29 -10.60
C MET A 16 16.20 13.05 -10.43
N HIS A 17 17.02 12.65 -9.45
CA HIS A 17 18.39 13.12 -9.29
C HIS A 17 19.38 12.47 -10.29
N ALA A 18 19.02 11.37 -10.94
CA ALA A 18 19.92 10.58 -11.78
C ALA A 18 19.48 10.45 -13.26
N VAL A 19 18.29 10.96 -13.63
CA VAL A 19 17.68 10.69 -14.94
C VAL A 19 17.58 11.98 -15.74
N ASP A 20 18.43 12.12 -16.76
CA ASP A 20 18.31 13.13 -17.82
C ASP A 20 17.18 12.81 -18.83
N ASP A 21 16.51 11.68 -18.65
CA ASP A 21 15.40 11.21 -19.48
C ASP A 21 14.04 11.69 -18.93
N TYR A 22 13.71 12.95 -19.24
CA TYR A 22 12.44 13.57 -18.87
C TYR A 22 11.22 12.94 -19.56
N ALA A 23 11.41 12.20 -20.65
CA ALA A 23 10.32 11.50 -21.33
C ALA A 23 9.82 10.31 -20.49
N HIS A 24 10.76 9.52 -19.94
CA HIS A 24 10.41 8.44 -19.01
C HIS A 24 9.78 8.97 -17.72
N VAL A 25 10.32 10.06 -17.16
CA VAL A 25 9.74 10.72 -15.98
C VAL A 25 8.32 11.20 -16.25
N LEU A 26 8.07 11.80 -17.41
CA LEU A 26 6.73 12.27 -17.77
C LEU A 26 5.75 11.11 -17.90
N ALA A 27 6.13 10.04 -18.60
CA ALA A 27 5.29 8.87 -18.79
C ALA A 27 4.89 8.24 -17.45
N ASP A 28 5.86 8.06 -16.55
CA ASP A 28 5.64 7.50 -15.22
C ASP A 28 4.75 8.40 -14.34
N LEU A 29 4.91 9.73 -14.44
CA LEU A 29 4.05 10.68 -13.74
C LEU A 29 2.60 10.65 -14.21
N VAL A 30 2.40 10.63 -15.52
CA VAL A 30 1.07 10.56 -16.12
C VAL A 30 0.38 9.26 -15.74
N GLU A 31 1.12 8.14 -15.75
CA GLU A 31 0.61 6.87 -15.27
C GLU A 31 0.24 6.93 -13.78
N CYS A 32 1.12 7.45 -12.93
CA CYS A 32 0.85 7.61 -11.49
C CYS A 32 -0.41 8.44 -11.22
N TRP A 33 -0.58 9.59 -11.88
CA TRP A 33 -1.77 10.41 -11.68
C TRP A 33 -3.05 9.74 -12.20
N LYS A 34 -2.96 8.95 -13.27
CA LYS A 34 -4.09 8.15 -13.74
C LYS A 34 -4.52 7.13 -12.69
N TRP A 35 -3.57 6.42 -12.09
CA TRP A 35 -3.83 5.52 -10.95
C TRP A 35 -4.46 6.24 -9.76
N ASP A 36 -3.94 7.42 -9.39
CA ASP A 36 -4.50 8.22 -8.31
C ASP A 36 -5.97 8.61 -8.61
N ILE A 37 -6.25 9.08 -9.83
CA ILE A 37 -7.61 9.44 -10.28
C ILE A 37 -8.56 8.24 -10.17
N ASP A 38 -8.15 7.07 -10.66
CA ASP A 38 -8.97 5.86 -10.62
C ASP A 38 -9.23 5.42 -9.17
N ALA A 39 -8.22 5.52 -8.29
CA ALA A 39 -8.36 5.25 -6.87
C ALA A 39 -9.38 6.21 -6.21
N TYR A 40 -9.29 7.50 -6.50
CA TYR A 40 -10.25 8.48 -5.98
C TYR A 40 -11.68 8.26 -6.48
N ARG A 41 -11.84 7.94 -7.77
CA ARG A 41 -13.15 7.61 -8.35
C ARG A 41 -13.76 6.38 -7.69
N ALA A 42 -12.95 5.39 -7.31
CA ALA A 42 -13.44 4.23 -6.56
C ALA A 42 -14.04 4.61 -5.20
N TYR A 43 -13.47 5.58 -4.47
CA TYR A 43 -14.06 6.07 -3.21
C TYR A 43 -15.37 6.84 -3.38
N LEU A 44 -15.55 7.46 -4.55
CA LEU A 44 -16.77 8.21 -4.87
C LEU A 44 -17.87 7.31 -5.43
N ASN A 45 -17.55 6.05 -5.75
CA ASN A 45 -18.53 5.10 -6.23
C ASN A 45 -19.61 4.89 -5.15
N PRO A 46 -20.91 5.11 -5.45
CA PRO A 46 -21.99 4.95 -4.49
C PRO A 46 -22.06 3.56 -3.85
N ASN A 47 -21.54 2.51 -4.52
CA ASN A 47 -21.48 1.16 -3.95
C ASN A 47 -20.37 0.96 -2.90
N ILE A 48 -19.38 1.86 -2.85
CA ILE A 48 -18.22 1.80 -1.94
C ILE A 48 -18.24 3.00 -0.97
N ARG A 49 -19.17 3.95 -1.17
CA ARG A 49 -19.22 5.21 -0.45
C ARG A 49 -19.27 4.95 1.05
N ALA A 50 -18.18 5.28 1.73
CA ALA A 50 -18.18 5.34 3.18
C ALA A 50 -19.22 6.40 3.60
N ASP A 51 -20.06 6.10 4.59
CA ASP A 51 -21.03 7.05 5.17
C ASP A 51 -20.37 8.29 5.81
N ASN A 52 -19.05 8.42 5.69
CA ASN A 52 -18.26 9.50 6.22
C ASN A 52 -18.07 10.63 5.18
N THR A 53 -18.82 11.71 5.36
CA THR A 53 -18.74 12.92 4.54
C THR A 53 -17.33 13.51 4.46
N TYR A 54 -16.52 13.39 5.52
CA TYR A 54 -15.15 13.90 5.53
C TYR A 54 -14.25 13.14 4.54
N ILE A 55 -14.35 11.82 4.49
CA ILE A 55 -13.59 10.99 3.54
C ILE A 55 -13.96 11.37 2.10
N VAL A 56 -15.26 11.55 1.83
CA VAL A 56 -15.75 11.95 0.50
C VAL A 56 -15.23 13.34 0.10
N LEU A 57 -15.26 14.33 1.01
CA LEU A 57 -14.74 15.67 0.74
C LEU A 57 -13.23 15.65 0.49
N CYS A 58 -12.46 14.92 1.30
CA CYS A 58 -11.03 14.73 1.07
C CYS A 58 -10.76 14.08 -0.29
N ALA A 59 -11.49 13.02 -0.64
CA ALA A 59 -11.35 12.34 -1.93
C ALA A 59 -11.61 13.30 -3.10
N LEU A 60 -12.64 14.15 -3.01
CA LEU A 60 -12.95 15.16 -4.02
C LEU A 60 -11.82 16.20 -4.18
N VAL A 61 -11.30 16.72 -3.07
CA VAL A 61 -10.22 17.73 -3.11
C VAL A 61 -8.97 17.16 -3.78
N PHE A 62 -8.55 15.96 -3.39
CA PHE A 62 -7.38 15.34 -3.99
C PHE A 62 -7.61 14.83 -5.40
N LEU A 63 -8.83 14.39 -5.74
CA LEU A 63 -9.22 14.04 -7.10
C LEU A 63 -9.07 15.23 -8.04
N ILE A 64 -9.64 16.38 -7.67
CA ILE A 64 -9.53 17.61 -8.46
C ILE A 64 -8.05 17.94 -8.66
N MET A 65 -7.24 17.86 -7.60
CA MET A 65 -5.82 18.12 -7.70
C MET A 65 -5.10 17.14 -8.65
N ALA A 66 -5.40 15.84 -8.58
CA ALA A 66 -4.86 14.82 -9.48
C ALA A 66 -5.27 15.06 -10.94
N GLU A 67 -6.54 15.37 -11.19
CA GLU A 67 -7.07 15.66 -12.53
C GLU A 67 -6.45 16.94 -13.12
N TRP A 68 -6.25 17.98 -12.31
CA TRP A 68 -5.54 19.19 -12.75
C TRP A 68 -4.09 18.90 -13.14
N MET A 69 -3.39 18.08 -12.37
CA MET A 69 -2.02 17.69 -12.71
C MET A 69 -2.00 16.83 -13.98
N TYR A 70 -2.87 15.83 -14.07
CA TYR A 70 -2.99 15.00 -15.27
C TYR A 70 -3.25 15.84 -16.52
N LEU A 71 -4.29 16.68 -16.52
CA LEU A 71 -4.65 17.51 -17.67
C LEU A 71 -3.54 18.51 -18.06
N ARG A 72 -2.84 19.06 -17.07
CA ARG A 72 -1.81 20.08 -17.31
C ARG A 72 -0.52 19.49 -17.90
N TYR A 73 -0.20 18.24 -17.57
CA TYR A 73 1.08 17.64 -17.91
C TYR A 73 0.97 16.50 -18.93
N SER A 74 -0.18 15.85 -19.11
CA SER A 74 -0.34 14.68 -20.01
C SER A 74 -0.12 14.99 -21.49
N GLY A 75 -0.28 16.25 -21.90
CA GLY A 75 -0.08 16.69 -23.28
C GLY A 75 1.28 17.34 -23.56
N LEU A 76 2.17 17.39 -22.55
CA LEU A 76 3.47 18.05 -22.72
C LEU A 76 4.48 17.13 -23.40
N THR A 77 5.45 17.76 -24.04
CA THR A 77 6.71 17.11 -24.45
C THR A 77 7.72 17.10 -23.30
N SER A 78 8.78 16.29 -23.40
CA SER A 78 9.83 16.21 -22.38
C SER A 78 10.55 17.55 -22.16
N GLU A 79 10.76 18.35 -23.21
CA GLU A 79 11.40 19.66 -23.11
C GLU A 79 10.49 20.69 -22.42
N GLU A 80 9.19 20.69 -22.72
CA GLU A 80 8.23 21.58 -22.03
C GLU A 80 8.07 21.20 -20.56
N LEU A 81 8.08 19.90 -20.25
CA LEU A 81 8.11 19.44 -18.86
C LEU A 81 9.36 19.97 -18.15
N LYS A 82 10.53 19.83 -18.78
CA LYS A 82 11.80 20.29 -18.24
C LYS A 82 11.77 21.80 -17.98
N GLU A 83 11.34 22.62 -18.93
CA GLU A 83 11.19 24.07 -18.76
C GLU A 83 10.28 24.42 -17.58
N ARG A 84 9.12 23.74 -17.44
CA ARG A 84 8.21 23.97 -16.32
C ARG A 84 8.81 23.56 -14.98
N ILE A 85 9.54 22.44 -14.93
CA ILE A 85 10.24 21.98 -13.73
C ILE A 85 11.33 22.99 -13.33
N TYR A 86 12.06 23.54 -14.31
CA TYR A 86 13.06 24.58 -14.05
C TYR A 86 12.42 25.89 -13.54
N ALA A 87 11.30 26.32 -14.12
CA ALA A 87 10.60 27.53 -13.73
C ALA A 87 10.02 27.47 -12.30
N ILE A 88 9.46 26.32 -11.91
CA ILE A 88 8.85 26.11 -10.59
C ILE A 88 9.89 25.67 -9.53
N GLY A 89 10.99 25.09 -9.99
CA GLY A 89 11.99 24.43 -9.17
C GLY A 89 11.66 22.95 -8.96
N ARG A 90 12.67 22.10 -9.20
CA ARG A 90 12.55 20.62 -9.13
C ARG A 90 11.95 20.12 -7.83
N ARG A 91 12.37 20.68 -6.69
CA ARG A 91 11.87 20.29 -5.36
C ARG A 91 10.39 20.63 -5.18
N THR A 92 9.99 21.82 -5.61
CA THR A 92 8.59 22.27 -5.52
C THR A 92 7.71 21.40 -6.40
N PHE A 93 8.13 21.11 -7.63
CA PHE A 93 7.41 20.22 -8.53
C PHE A 93 7.25 18.81 -7.93
N ALA A 94 8.32 18.24 -7.39
CA ALA A 94 8.26 16.93 -6.74
C ALA A 94 7.27 16.90 -5.57
N ILE A 95 7.28 17.94 -4.71
CA ILE A 95 6.31 18.04 -3.62
C ILE A 95 4.88 18.08 -4.18
N LEU A 96 4.61 18.94 -5.16
CA LEU A 96 3.28 19.10 -5.74
C LEU A 96 2.77 17.81 -6.39
N ALA A 97 3.64 17.09 -7.10
CA ALA A 97 3.29 15.85 -7.76
C ALA A 97 2.97 14.70 -6.79
N VAL A 98 3.52 14.74 -5.58
CA VAL A 98 3.34 13.72 -4.54
C VAL A 98 2.08 13.96 -3.69
N ILE A 99 1.58 15.19 -3.60
CA ILE A 99 0.41 15.52 -2.76
C ILE A 99 -0.84 14.67 -3.10
N PRO A 100 -1.25 14.51 -4.37
CA PRO A 100 -2.40 13.67 -4.69
C PRO A 100 -2.18 12.22 -4.26
N ARG A 101 -0.97 11.70 -4.37
CA ARG A 101 -0.67 10.33 -3.94
C ARG A 101 -0.69 10.16 -2.43
N LEU A 102 -0.20 11.16 -1.68
CA LEU A 102 -0.32 11.18 -0.21
C LEU A 102 -1.78 11.23 0.23
N GLY A 103 -2.65 11.92 -0.52
CA GLY A 103 -4.08 11.94 -0.23
C GLY A 103 -4.71 10.54 -0.22
N VAL A 104 -4.31 9.65 -1.14
CA VAL A 104 -4.84 8.26 -1.22
C VAL A 104 -4.46 7.51 0.05
N ILE A 105 -3.20 7.67 0.49
CA ILE A 105 -2.68 7.04 1.71
C ILE A 105 -3.42 7.59 2.93
N ILE A 106 -3.57 8.90 3.05
CA ILE A 106 -4.27 9.54 4.18
C ILE A 106 -5.71 9.04 4.27
N ILE A 107 -6.43 9.00 3.15
CA ILE A 107 -7.81 8.52 3.12
C ILE A 107 -7.89 7.06 3.56
N ARG A 108 -7.01 6.17 3.07
CA ARG A 108 -6.96 4.77 3.54
C ARG A 108 -6.70 4.67 5.04
N ASN A 109 -5.79 5.47 5.58
CA ASN A 109 -5.49 5.46 7.01
C ASN A 109 -6.70 5.91 7.84
N VAL A 110 -7.38 6.98 7.43
CA VAL A 110 -8.61 7.45 8.09
C VAL A 110 -9.71 6.40 8.02
N GLU A 111 -9.87 5.75 6.87
CA GLU A 111 -10.84 4.67 6.70
C GLU A 111 -10.55 3.48 7.62
N ILE A 112 -9.30 3.05 7.74
CA ILE A 112 -8.88 2.01 8.71
C ILE A 112 -9.26 2.41 10.13
N VAL A 113 -9.03 3.67 10.52
CA VAL A 113 -9.38 4.16 11.86
C VAL A 113 -10.89 4.19 12.08
N VAL A 114 -11.67 4.55 11.06
CA VAL A 114 -13.13 4.61 11.14
C VAL A 114 -13.76 3.22 11.21
N ILE A 115 -13.20 2.24 10.50
CA ILE A 115 -13.71 0.86 10.46
C ILE A 115 -13.23 0.02 11.64
N ALA A 116 -12.04 0.29 12.17
CA ALA A 116 -11.49 -0.51 13.26
C ALA A 116 -12.24 -0.26 14.58
N ASP A 117 -12.80 -1.33 15.15
CA ASP A 117 -13.47 -1.31 16.46
C ASP A 117 -12.50 -0.98 17.62
N SER A 118 -11.19 -1.03 17.38
CA SER A 118 -10.15 -0.80 18.40
C SER A 118 -9.00 0.06 17.86
N PRO A 119 -8.57 1.09 18.61
CA PRO A 119 -7.39 1.91 18.26
C PRO A 119 -6.11 1.09 18.10
N ALA A 120 -5.96 0.02 18.88
CA ALA A 120 -4.79 -0.87 18.79
C ALA A 120 -4.76 -1.63 17.46
N LEU A 121 -5.93 -2.05 16.98
CA LEU A 121 -6.08 -2.74 15.69
C LEU A 121 -5.85 -1.77 14.52
N ALA A 122 -6.37 -0.55 14.61
CA ALA A 122 -6.09 0.51 13.64
C ALA A 122 -4.58 0.79 13.54
N CYS A 123 -3.91 1.03 14.67
CA CYS A 123 -2.46 1.22 14.71
C CYS A 123 -1.70 0.03 14.14
N GLY A 124 -2.12 -1.20 14.46
CA GLY A 124 -1.53 -2.42 13.92
C GLY A 124 -1.60 -2.48 12.39
N LEU A 125 -2.77 -2.20 11.81
CA LEU A 125 -2.98 -2.19 10.36
C LEU A 125 -2.20 -1.06 9.66
N ILE A 126 -2.13 0.13 10.27
CA ILE A 126 -1.36 1.26 9.75
C ILE A 126 0.13 0.91 9.71
N VAL A 127 0.69 0.43 10.83
CA VAL A 127 2.10 0.04 10.91
C VAL A 127 2.39 -1.11 9.95
N ALA A 128 1.50 -2.09 9.86
CA ALA A 128 1.62 -3.17 8.89
C ALA A 128 1.71 -2.58 7.47
N SER A 129 0.79 -1.68 7.08
CA SER A 129 0.77 -1.08 5.73
C SER A 129 2.05 -0.33 5.35
N MET A 130 2.80 0.19 6.32
CA MET A 130 4.09 0.87 6.09
C MET A 130 5.24 -0.08 5.80
N PHE A 131 5.14 -1.36 6.17
CA PHE A 131 6.21 -2.35 6.02
C PHE A 131 5.72 -3.62 5.32
N PRO A 132 5.31 -3.54 4.04
CA PRO A 132 4.79 -4.69 3.29
C PRO A 132 5.80 -5.86 3.23
N SER A 133 7.10 -5.57 3.22
CA SER A 133 8.18 -6.57 3.25
C SER A 133 8.26 -7.39 4.54
N LEU A 134 7.76 -6.86 5.67
CA LEU A 134 7.71 -7.57 6.94
C LEU A 134 6.41 -8.37 7.11
N ILE A 135 5.29 -7.86 6.58
CA ILE A 135 3.99 -8.53 6.68
C ILE A 135 4.00 -9.85 5.90
N PHE A 136 4.51 -9.85 4.67
CA PHE A 136 4.44 -11.01 3.79
C PHE A 136 5.03 -12.30 4.41
N PRO A 137 6.26 -12.31 4.98
CA PRO A 137 6.78 -13.48 5.66
C PRO A 137 6.05 -13.81 6.98
N LEU A 138 5.54 -12.80 7.70
CA LEU A 138 4.77 -13.01 8.94
C LEU A 138 3.45 -13.74 8.66
N ILE A 139 2.68 -13.33 7.64
CA ILE A 139 1.46 -14.00 7.23
C ILE A 139 1.75 -15.43 6.73
N LEU A 140 2.83 -15.60 5.96
CA LEU A 140 3.24 -16.92 5.48
C LEU A 140 3.59 -17.86 6.65
N SER A 141 4.32 -17.38 7.65
CA SER A 141 4.65 -18.16 8.86
C SER A 141 3.41 -18.46 9.73
N GLY A 142 2.50 -17.49 9.86
CA GLY A 142 1.28 -17.64 10.66
C GLY A 142 0.33 -18.65 10.04
N THR A 143 0.17 -18.63 8.72
CA THR A 143 -0.64 -19.61 7.99
C THR A 143 -0.04 -21.02 8.04
N GLN A 144 1.28 -21.15 7.98
CA GLN A 144 1.98 -22.43 8.16
C GLN A 144 1.78 -23.00 9.58
N GLN A 145 1.95 -22.18 10.62
CA GLN A 145 1.71 -22.62 12.00
C GLN A 145 0.24 -22.99 12.25
N LEU A 146 -0.70 -22.25 11.66
CA LEU A 146 -2.12 -22.58 11.77
C LEU A 146 -2.45 -23.89 11.05
N GLN A 147 -1.87 -24.12 9.87
CA GLN A 147 -2.00 -25.38 9.13
C GLN A 147 -1.39 -26.55 9.90
N GLU A 148 -0.20 -26.39 10.49
CA GLU A 148 0.44 -27.40 11.33
C GLU A 148 -0.40 -27.71 12.57
N TRP A 149 -0.94 -26.69 13.23
CA TRP A 149 -1.81 -26.87 14.39
C TRP A 149 -3.11 -27.60 14.03
N ILE A 150 -3.74 -27.26 12.90
CA ILE A 150 -4.93 -27.95 12.39
C ILE A 150 -4.60 -29.39 11.98
N ALA A 151 -3.46 -29.62 11.32
CA ALA A 151 -3.00 -30.95 10.92
C ALA A 151 -2.69 -31.83 12.13
N ASN A 152 -2.09 -31.27 13.18
CA ASN A 152 -1.77 -31.97 14.42
C ASN A 152 -3.05 -32.32 15.20
N ARG A 153 -4.07 -31.44 15.19
CA ARG A 153 -5.40 -31.75 15.75
C ARG A 153 -6.17 -32.83 14.98
N ARG A 154 -5.92 -32.99 13.67
CA ARG A 154 -6.58 -34.01 12.84
C ARG A 154 -5.93 -35.39 12.88
N ARG A 155 -4.74 -35.55 13.47
CA ARG A 155 -4.16 -36.90 13.64
C ARG A 155 -4.93 -37.67 14.72
N PRO A 156 -5.59 -38.79 14.39
CA PRO A 156 -6.16 -39.66 15.40
C PRO A 156 -5.02 -40.22 16.26
N ARG A 157 -5.20 -40.17 17.57
CA ARG A 157 -4.32 -40.74 18.59
C ARG A 157 -4.23 -42.26 18.33
N ARG A 158 -3.26 -42.71 17.51
CA ARG A 158 -2.96 -44.14 17.38
C ARG A 158 -2.52 -44.62 18.76
N ALA A 159 -3.28 -45.56 19.30
CA ALA A 159 -3.00 -46.21 20.57
C ALA A 159 -1.60 -46.86 20.53
N PRO A 160 -0.87 -46.90 21.67
CA PRO A 160 0.44 -47.52 21.71
C PRO A 160 0.29 -49.04 21.55
N GLU A 161 1.02 -49.62 20.60
CA GLU A 161 1.20 -51.08 20.54
C GLU A 161 1.85 -51.53 21.85
N HIS A 162 1.08 -52.25 22.66
CA HIS A 162 1.51 -52.83 23.91
C HIS A 162 2.32 -54.09 23.58
N ASN A 163 3.63 -54.04 23.82
CA ASN A 163 4.51 -55.20 23.80
C ASN A 163 4.06 -56.21 24.87
N GLY A 164 3.39 -57.28 24.45
CA GLY A 164 3.12 -58.46 25.28
C GLY A 164 4.23 -59.50 25.09
N VAL A 165 5.24 -59.46 25.96
CA VAL A 165 6.15 -60.57 26.21
C VAL A 165 5.45 -61.55 27.14
N GLU A 166 5.22 -62.79 26.72
CA GLU A 166 5.10 -63.90 27.68
C GLU A 166 5.50 -65.22 27.00
N GLY A 167 6.54 -65.85 27.54
CA GLY A 167 7.06 -67.12 27.07
C GLY A 167 6.49 -68.33 27.83
N ARG A 168 6.49 -69.47 27.11
CA ARG A 168 6.89 -70.81 27.59
C ARG A 168 5.95 -71.55 28.57
N ARG A 169 5.33 -72.67 28.12
CA ARG A 169 5.64 -74.09 28.50
C ARG A 169 4.51 -75.09 28.16
N ARG A 170 4.94 -76.21 27.53
CA ARG A 170 4.56 -77.64 27.71
C ARG A 170 3.07 -78.02 27.85
N LEU A 171 2.56 -78.82 26.92
CA LEU A 171 2.59 -80.30 26.94
C LEU A 171 2.37 -80.83 25.53
#